data_AF-A0A1X0MSQ5-F1
#
_entry.id   AF-A0A1X0MSQ5-F1
#
_cell.length_a   1.000
_cell.length_b   1.000
_cell.length_c   1.000
_cell.angle_alpha   90.00
_cell.angle_beta   90.00
_cell.angle_gamma   90.00
#
_symmetry.space_group_name_H-M   'P 1'
#
loop_
_entity.id
_entity.type
_entity.pdbx_description
1 polymer ?
#
loop_
_entity_poly.entity_id
_entity_poly.type
_entity_poly.pdbx_seq_one_letter_code
_entity_poly.pdbx_strand_id
1 'polypeptide(L)'
;MACGARLPSRLEWLRAAVCEYIEDEYGHEQWILNDLRACGANADAVRDGSPARPIELMVAYLYDLIARGNPVGLFGMVNVLEGTSIALATHAADSIREHLELPATAFSYLSSHGSLDIGHMETFRTLMDRIDEPQDQAAVIHASKIVYRLYTDMFRELPGVSVSECREYAHAAV
;
A
#
# COMPACT_ATOMS: atom_id res chain seq x y z
N MET A 1 9.00 7.74 -14.12
CA MET A 1 8.87 6.34 -13.67
C MET A 1 10.20 5.78 -13.14
N ALA A 2 10.41 5.73 -11.82
CA ALA A 2 11.69 5.28 -11.24
C ALA A 2 11.91 3.75 -11.30
N CYS A 3 10.87 2.96 -10.98
CA CYS A 3 10.90 1.49 -11.02
C CYS A 3 10.97 1.00 -12.46
N GLY A 4 9.98 1.38 -13.28
CA GLY A 4 9.91 1.02 -14.69
C GLY A 4 11.26 1.20 -15.38
N ALA A 5 11.85 2.39 -15.34
CA ALA A 5 13.13 2.71 -15.97
C ALA A 5 14.32 1.80 -15.59
N ARG A 6 14.28 1.12 -14.44
CA ARG A 6 15.35 0.24 -13.96
C ARG A 6 15.08 -1.25 -14.15
N LEU A 7 13.88 -1.63 -14.59
CA LEU A 7 13.58 -3.02 -14.94
C LEU A 7 14.47 -3.47 -16.11
N PRO A 8 15.08 -4.67 -16.03
CA PRO A 8 15.88 -5.22 -17.12
C PRO A 8 15.00 -5.55 -18.33
N SER A 9 15.60 -5.60 -19.53
CA SER A 9 14.87 -5.88 -20.79
C SER A 9 14.09 -7.21 -20.78
N ARG A 10 14.57 -8.22 -20.04
CA ARG A 10 13.85 -9.50 -19.86
C ARG A 10 12.48 -9.33 -19.18
N LEU A 11 12.25 -8.21 -18.50
CA LEU A 11 11.01 -7.85 -17.81
C LEU A 11 10.26 -6.71 -18.49
N GLU A 12 10.40 -6.54 -19.81
CA GLU A 12 9.68 -5.48 -20.53
C GLU A 12 8.16 -5.57 -20.37
N TRP A 13 7.62 -6.78 -20.29
CA TRP A 13 6.20 -7.01 -20.00
C TRP A 13 5.77 -6.47 -18.63
N LEU A 14 6.67 -6.45 -17.65
CA LEU A 14 6.40 -5.92 -16.31
C LEU A 14 6.48 -4.39 -16.31
N ARG A 15 7.29 -3.79 -17.20
CA ARG A 15 7.34 -2.33 -17.39
C ARG A 15 5.99 -1.79 -17.86
N ALA A 16 5.32 -2.49 -18.78
CA ALA A 16 3.97 -2.12 -19.22
C ALA A 16 2.97 -2.13 -18.05
N ALA A 17 2.99 -3.18 -17.21
CA ALA A 17 2.16 -3.26 -16.01
C ALA A 17 2.44 -2.12 -15.01
N VAL A 18 3.69 -1.66 -14.89
CA VAL A 18 4.02 -0.47 -14.07
C VAL A 18 3.40 0.80 -14.65
N CYS A 19 3.29 0.94 -15.97
CA CYS A 19 2.61 2.09 -16.58
C CYS A 19 1.12 2.08 -16.26
N GLU A 20 0.46 0.94 -16.47
CA GLU A 20 -0.97 0.76 -16.16
C GLU A 20 -1.25 1.07 -14.68
N TYR A 21 -0.44 0.52 -13.77
CA TYR A 21 -0.57 0.81 -12.34
C TYR A 21 -0.41 2.30 -12.00
N ILE A 22 0.49 3.02 -12.68
CA ILE A 22 0.64 4.47 -12.47
C ILE A 22 -0.60 5.24 -12.97
N GLU A 23 -1.18 4.82 -14.10
CA GLU A 23 -2.38 5.45 -14.63
C GLU A 23 -3.57 5.23 -13.69
N ASP A 24 -3.70 4.03 -13.11
CA ASP A 24 -4.75 3.70 -12.15
C ASP A 24 -4.58 4.49 -10.84
N GLU A 25 -3.37 4.55 -10.27
CA GLU A 25 -3.13 5.20 -8.97
C GLU A 25 -3.08 6.73 -9.02
N TYR A 26 -3.00 7.34 -10.21
CA TYR A 26 -2.81 8.78 -10.34
C TYR A 26 -4.05 9.56 -9.87
N GLY A 27 -3.86 10.36 -8.82
CA GLY A 27 -4.92 11.21 -8.27
C GLY A 27 -5.68 10.58 -7.09
N HIS A 28 -5.37 9.34 -6.70
CA HIS A 28 -5.95 8.68 -5.52
C HIS A 28 -5.76 9.50 -4.24
N GLU A 29 -4.65 10.24 -4.12
CA GLU A 29 -4.40 11.12 -2.98
C GLU A 29 -5.49 12.19 -2.82
N GLN A 30 -6.14 12.62 -3.92
CA GLN A 30 -7.19 13.62 -3.86
C GLN A 30 -8.47 13.07 -3.21
N TRP A 31 -8.75 11.77 -3.31
CA TRP A 31 -9.86 11.13 -2.60
C TRP A 31 -9.64 11.19 -1.09
N ILE A 32 -8.44 10.85 -0.61
CA ILE A 32 -8.07 10.95 0.81
C ILE A 32 -8.23 12.39 1.31
N LEU A 33 -7.75 13.38 0.55
CA LEU A 33 -7.86 14.79 0.93
C LEU A 33 -9.32 15.28 0.95
N ASN A 34 -10.18 14.76 0.06
CA ASN A 34 -11.60 15.07 0.07
C ASN A 34 -12.30 14.44 1.28
N ASP A 35 -11.97 13.19 1.61
CA ASP A 35 -12.50 12.49 2.78
C ASP A 35 -12.13 13.23 4.07
N LEU A 36 -10.88 13.69 4.20
CA LEU A 36 -10.44 14.52 5.32
C LEU A 36 -11.24 15.82 5.44
N ARG A 37 -11.54 16.50 4.34
CA ARG A 37 -12.40 17.69 4.35
C ARG A 37 -13.83 17.35 4.79
N ALA A 38 -14.38 16.22 4.35
CA ALA A 38 -15.69 15.74 4.76
C ALA A 38 -15.75 15.36 6.25
N CYS A 39 -14.63 14.92 6.83
CA CYS A 39 -14.45 14.75 8.28
C CYS A 39 -14.27 16.08 9.05
N GLY A 40 -14.22 17.23 8.36
CA GLY A 40 -13.94 18.54 8.98
C GLY A 40 -12.47 18.79 9.34
N ALA A 41 -11.54 17.97 8.83
CA ALA A 41 -10.11 18.13 9.05
C ALA A 41 -9.47 19.13 8.07
N ASN A 42 -8.29 19.63 8.44
CA ASN A 42 -7.50 20.51 7.57
C ASN A 42 -6.66 19.68 6.59
N ALA A 43 -7.23 19.39 5.42
CA ALA A 43 -6.56 18.60 4.38
C ALA A 43 -5.29 19.25 3.83
N ASP A 44 -5.21 20.59 3.81
CA ASP A 44 -4.03 21.29 3.28
C ASP A 44 -2.84 21.16 4.25
N ALA A 45 -3.10 21.21 5.56
CA ALA A 45 -2.08 20.90 6.57
C ALA A 45 -1.57 19.46 6.49
N VAL A 46 -2.40 18.50 6.07
CA VAL A 46 -1.98 17.11 5.83
C VAL A 46 -1.17 16.99 4.55
N ARG A 47 -1.60 17.64 3.46
CA ARG A 47 -0.88 17.68 2.17
C ARG A 47 0.53 18.22 2.32
N ASP A 48 0.70 19.30 3.08
CA ASP A 48 1.99 19.97 3.29
C ASP A 48 2.73 19.42 4.53
N GLY A 49 2.18 18.40 5.18
CA GLY A 49 2.71 17.80 6.39
C GLY A 49 3.85 16.82 6.14
N SER A 50 4.29 16.16 7.21
CA SER A 50 5.25 15.06 7.13
C SER A 50 4.60 13.74 7.54
N PRO A 51 4.92 12.63 6.86
CA PRO A 51 4.40 11.32 7.24
C PRO A 51 4.95 10.89 8.60
N ALA A 52 4.27 9.91 9.21
CA ALA A 52 4.81 9.20 10.36
C ALA A 52 6.12 8.49 10.01
N ARG A 53 7.01 8.29 10.99
CA ARG A 53 8.34 7.70 10.76
C ARG A 53 8.30 6.35 10.02
N PRO A 54 7.40 5.41 10.34
CA PRO A 54 7.34 4.14 9.60
C PRO A 54 7.06 4.34 8.10
N ILE A 55 6.23 5.32 7.74
CA ILE A 55 5.91 5.64 6.35
C ILE A 55 7.05 6.39 5.66
N GLU A 56 7.70 7.33 6.34
CA GLU A 56 8.93 7.97 5.84
C GLU A 56 9.99 6.91 5.48
N LEU A 57 10.22 5.96 6.40
CA LEU A 57 11.17 4.87 6.20
C LEU A 57 10.74 3.89 5.11
N MET A 58 9.44 3.61 4.97
CA MET A 58 8.91 2.76 3.90
C MET A 58 9.18 3.38 2.53
N VAL A 59 8.87 4.67 2.37
CA VAL A 59 9.12 5.41 1.12
C VAL A 59 10.62 5.42 0.82
N ALA A 60 11.46 5.78 1.80
CA ALA A 60 12.92 5.81 1.62
C ALA A 60 13.48 4.43 1.22
N TYR A 61 13.05 3.36 1.88
CA TYR A 61 13.44 1.99 1.56
C TYR A 61 13.07 1.60 0.13
N LEU A 62 11.83 1.90 -0.32
CA LEU A 62 11.36 1.53 -1.66
C LEU A 62 12.10 2.29 -2.76
N TYR A 63 12.34 3.59 -2.57
CA TYR A 63 13.15 4.38 -3.49
C TYR A 63 14.58 3.85 -3.57
N ASP A 64 15.17 3.47 -2.42
CA ASP A 64 16.53 2.93 -2.38
C ASP A 64 16.64 1.55 -3.03
N LEU A 65 15.65 0.67 -2.77
CA LEU A 65 15.52 -0.65 -3.38
C LEU A 65 15.43 -0.54 -4.90
N ILE A 66 14.63 0.39 -5.42
CA ILE A 66 14.56 0.68 -6.85
C ILE A 66 15.90 1.19 -7.35
N ALA A 67 16.54 2.13 -6.63
CA ALA A 67 17.73 2.81 -7.09
C ALA A 67 18.98 1.92 -7.16
N ARG A 68 19.15 1.02 -6.18
CA ARG A 68 20.38 0.24 -5.97
C ARG A 68 20.18 -1.27 -5.90
N GLY A 69 18.97 -1.72 -5.62
CA GLY A 69 18.63 -3.13 -5.46
C GLY A 69 17.91 -3.71 -6.67
N ASN A 70 17.04 -4.69 -6.41
CA ASN A 70 16.18 -5.29 -7.43
C ASN A 70 14.85 -4.52 -7.51
N PRO A 71 14.55 -3.80 -8.61
CA PRO A 71 13.33 -3.02 -8.75
C PRO A 71 12.05 -3.87 -8.75
N VAL A 72 12.14 -5.17 -9.04
CA VAL A 72 11.01 -6.10 -8.92
C VAL A 72 10.50 -6.19 -7.48
N GLY A 73 11.36 -5.90 -6.49
CA GLY A 73 10.94 -5.85 -5.10
C GLY A 73 9.86 -4.80 -4.79
N LEU A 74 9.62 -3.81 -5.66
CA LEU A 74 8.48 -2.89 -5.51
C LEU A 74 7.14 -3.64 -5.41
N PHE A 75 7.00 -4.76 -6.12
CA PHE A 75 5.79 -5.58 -6.10
C PHE A 75 5.53 -6.23 -4.73
N GLY A 76 6.53 -6.26 -3.85
CA GLY A 76 6.30 -6.62 -2.44
C GLY A 76 5.46 -5.57 -1.69
N MET A 77 5.61 -4.29 -2.02
CA MET A 77 4.73 -3.23 -1.48
C MET A 77 3.31 -3.39 -2.00
N VAL A 78 3.16 -3.58 -3.32
CA VAL A 78 1.86 -3.77 -3.97
C VAL A 78 1.11 -4.95 -3.34
N ASN A 79 1.78 -6.09 -3.14
CA ASN A 79 1.19 -7.24 -2.45
C ASN A 79 0.60 -6.88 -1.07
N VAL A 80 1.33 -6.11 -0.27
CA VAL A 80 0.91 -5.79 1.10
C VAL A 80 -0.22 -4.77 1.09
N LEU A 81 -0.08 -3.69 0.33
CA LEU A 81 -1.03 -2.59 0.37
C LEU A 81 -2.34 -2.92 -0.35
N GLU A 82 -2.30 -3.59 -1.50
CA GLU A 82 -3.52 -4.04 -2.20
C GLU A 82 -4.18 -5.21 -1.43
N GLY A 83 -3.40 -6.22 -1.05
CA GLY A 83 -3.92 -7.43 -0.42
C GLY A 83 -4.51 -7.20 0.98
N THR A 84 -3.94 -6.27 1.74
CA THR A 84 -4.45 -5.93 3.09
C THR A 84 -5.61 -4.93 3.03
N SER A 85 -5.63 -4.03 2.03
CA SER A 85 -6.68 -3.01 1.90
C SER A 85 -8.04 -3.62 1.56
N ILE A 86 -8.12 -4.63 0.68
CA ILE A 86 -9.40 -5.26 0.29
C ILE A 86 -10.23 -5.76 1.49
N ALA A 87 -9.61 -6.59 2.33
CA ALA A 87 -10.33 -7.33 3.35
C ALA A 87 -10.69 -6.43 4.55
N LEU A 88 -9.82 -5.47 4.87
CA LEU A 88 -10.00 -4.60 6.02
C LEU A 88 -10.84 -3.36 5.66
N ALA A 89 -10.64 -2.75 4.49
CA ALA A 89 -11.24 -1.45 4.15
C ALA A 89 -12.76 -1.51 4.05
N THR A 90 -13.33 -2.47 3.32
CA THR A 90 -14.79 -2.50 3.09
C THR A 90 -15.57 -2.71 4.39
N HIS A 91 -15.18 -3.70 5.21
CA HIS A 91 -15.86 -3.97 6.47
C HIS A 91 -15.57 -2.91 7.54
N ALA A 92 -14.34 -2.37 7.59
CA ALA A 92 -14.00 -1.32 8.53
C ALA A 92 -14.69 0.01 8.17
N ALA A 93 -14.83 0.34 6.88
CA ALA A 93 -15.41 1.61 6.44
C ALA A 93 -16.84 1.79 6.97
N ASP A 94 -17.71 0.80 6.80
CA ASP A 94 -19.09 0.88 7.30
C ASP A 94 -19.13 0.98 8.82
N SER A 95 -18.33 0.17 9.52
CA SER A 95 -18.27 0.21 10.98
C SER A 95 -17.76 1.57 11.50
N ILE A 96 -16.70 2.11 10.92
CA ILE A 96 -16.12 3.42 11.27
C ILE A 96 -17.13 4.53 10.98
N ARG A 97 -17.79 4.50 9.82
CA ARG A 97 -18.82 5.47 9.44
C ARG A 97 -19.94 5.53 10.45
N GLU A 98 -20.48 4.37 10.85
CA GLU A 98 -21.57 4.29 11.80
C GLU A 98 -21.17 4.74 13.21
N HIS A 99 -20.00 4.32 13.70
CA HIS A 99 -19.56 4.62 15.07
C HIS A 99 -19.07 6.07 15.26
N LEU A 100 -18.53 6.69 14.21
CA LEU A 100 -18.06 8.08 14.24
C LEU A 100 -19.10 9.08 13.70
N GLU A 101 -20.28 8.60 13.30
CA GLU A 101 -21.38 9.41 12.73
C GLU A 101 -20.93 10.28 11.55
N LEU A 102 -19.99 9.76 10.74
CA LEU A 102 -19.41 10.48 9.61
C LEU A 102 -20.28 10.33 8.35
N PRO A 103 -20.30 11.34 7.46
CA PRO A 103 -21.07 11.25 6.23
C PRO A 103 -20.44 10.24 5.27
N ALA A 104 -21.25 9.64 4.38
CA ALA A 104 -20.74 8.72 3.35
C ALA A 104 -19.70 9.39 2.42
N THR A 105 -19.76 10.71 2.26
CA THR A 105 -18.79 11.51 1.50
C THR A 105 -17.40 11.57 2.15
N ALA A 106 -17.22 11.02 3.35
CA ALA A 106 -15.93 10.90 4.04
C ALA A 106 -15.25 9.53 3.83
N PHE A 107 -15.79 8.69 2.95
CA PHE A 107 -15.31 7.32 2.71
C PHE A 107 -15.09 7.05 1.22
N SER A 108 -14.89 8.09 0.39
CA SER A 108 -14.72 7.92 -1.05
C SER A 108 -13.49 7.10 -1.40
N TYR A 109 -12.40 7.23 -0.64
CA TYR A 109 -11.18 6.44 -0.80
C TYR A 109 -11.42 4.97 -0.43
N LEU A 110 -11.90 4.72 0.80
CA LEU A 110 -12.11 3.35 1.30
C LEU A 110 -13.16 2.58 0.50
N SER A 111 -14.20 3.27 0.03
CA SER A 111 -15.28 2.66 -0.76
C SER A 111 -14.82 2.35 -2.19
N SER A 112 -14.01 3.21 -2.80
CA SER A 112 -13.46 2.99 -4.14
C SER A 112 -12.45 1.84 -4.14
N HIS A 113 -11.45 1.87 -3.25
CA HIS A 113 -10.45 0.81 -3.12
C HIS A 113 -11.08 -0.55 -2.80
N GLY A 114 -12.05 -0.61 -1.86
CA GLY A 114 -12.71 -1.87 -1.52
C GLY A 114 -13.39 -2.59 -2.71
N SER A 115 -13.79 -1.84 -3.76
CA SER A 115 -14.40 -2.40 -4.97
C SER A 115 -13.42 -2.62 -6.13
N LEU A 116 -12.37 -1.80 -6.23
CA LEU A 116 -11.35 -1.86 -7.28
C LEU A 116 -10.29 -2.95 -7.02
N ASP A 117 -9.96 -3.17 -5.76
CA ASP A 117 -8.76 -3.92 -5.39
C ASP A 117 -8.86 -5.45 -5.65
N ILE A 118 -10.08 -6.01 -5.81
CA ILE A 118 -10.23 -7.44 -6.19
C ILE A 118 -9.60 -7.70 -7.57
N GLY A 119 -9.85 -6.81 -8.53
CA GLY A 119 -9.25 -6.89 -9.86
C GLY A 119 -7.74 -6.67 -9.82
N HIS A 120 -7.28 -5.74 -8.99
CA HIS A 120 -5.84 -5.49 -8.80
C HIS A 120 -5.11 -6.72 -8.28
N MET A 121 -5.70 -7.47 -7.34
CA MET A 121 -5.06 -8.67 -6.81
C MET A 121 -5.02 -9.84 -7.81
N GLU A 122 -6.02 -9.97 -8.69
CA GLU A 122 -5.97 -10.95 -9.77
C GLU A 122 -4.89 -10.60 -10.81
N THR A 123 -4.82 -9.33 -11.20
CA THR A 123 -3.76 -8.80 -12.07
C THR A 123 -2.39 -9.01 -11.43
N PHE A 124 -2.23 -8.63 -10.16
CA PHE A 124 -1.01 -8.82 -9.39
C PHE A 124 -0.57 -10.28 -9.39
N ARG A 125 -1.49 -11.20 -9.07
CA ARG A 125 -1.21 -12.65 -9.08
C ARG A 125 -0.72 -13.10 -10.45
N THR A 126 -1.42 -12.70 -11.52
CA THR A 126 -1.05 -13.04 -12.90
C THR A 126 0.35 -12.54 -13.27
N LEU A 127 0.74 -11.35 -12.79
CA LEU A 127 2.09 -10.83 -12.98
C LEU A 127 3.11 -11.64 -12.17
N MET A 128 2.84 -11.95 -10.91
CA MET A 128 3.76 -12.69 -10.05
C MET A 128 3.98 -14.13 -10.50
N ASP A 129 2.94 -14.79 -11.03
CA ASP A 129 3.02 -16.16 -11.58
C ASP A 129 3.96 -16.25 -12.80
N ARG A 130 4.35 -15.11 -13.39
CA ARG A 130 5.28 -15.03 -14.53
C ARG A 130 6.73 -14.72 -14.11
N ILE A 131 7.00 -14.53 -12.83
CA ILE A 131 8.35 -14.26 -12.33
C ILE A 131 9.03 -15.59 -12.02
N ASP A 132 9.95 -16.01 -12.90
CA ASP A 132 10.66 -17.29 -12.75
C ASP A 132 12.02 -17.17 -12.04
N GLU A 133 12.66 -16.00 -12.10
CA GLU A 133 14.00 -15.81 -11.54
C GLU A 133 13.95 -15.86 -10.00
N PRO A 134 14.69 -16.78 -9.34
CA PRO A 134 14.63 -16.91 -7.88
C PRO A 134 15.04 -15.63 -7.14
N GLN A 135 15.91 -14.82 -7.74
CA GLN A 135 16.35 -13.54 -7.16
C GLN A 135 15.26 -12.47 -7.20
N ASP A 136 14.40 -12.49 -8.22
CA ASP A 136 13.26 -11.57 -8.32
C ASP A 136 12.17 -11.96 -7.32
N GLN A 137 11.85 -13.25 -7.24
CA GLN A 137 10.92 -13.79 -6.25
C GLN A 137 11.38 -13.45 -4.82
N ALA A 138 12.68 -13.68 -4.54
CA ALA A 138 13.26 -13.35 -3.24
C ALA A 138 13.19 -11.84 -2.93
N ALA A 139 13.38 -10.97 -3.93
CA ALA A 139 13.26 -9.52 -3.76
C ALA A 139 11.83 -9.10 -3.41
N VAL A 140 10.82 -9.67 -4.07
CA VAL A 140 9.40 -9.42 -3.76
C VAL A 140 9.10 -9.85 -2.33
N ILE A 141 9.43 -11.10 -1.96
CA ILE A 141 9.17 -11.64 -0.62
C ILE A 141 9.85 -10.81 0.46
N HIS A 142 11.10 -10.42 0.25
CA HIS A 142 11.85 -9.62 1.21
C HIS A 142 11.22 -8.24 1.41
N ALA A 143 10.87 -7.56 0.31
CA ALA A 143 10.21 -6.27 0.37
C ALA A 143 8.83 -6.36 1.04
N SER A 144 8.03 -7.40 0.76
CA SER A 144 6.74 -7.62 1.44
C SER A 144 6.92 -7.70 2.95
N LYS A 145 7.93 -8.44 3.45
CA LYS A 145 8.19 -8.55 4.89
C LYS A 145 8.54 -7.21 5.54
N ILE A 146 9.33 -6.38 4.86
CA ILE A 146 9.69 -5.04 5.34
C ILE A 146 8.46 -4.14 5.35
N VAL A 147 7.69 -4.13 4.26
CA VAL A 147 6.49 -3.30 4.12
C VAL A 147 5.43 -3.70 5.15
N TYR A 148 5.19 -5.00 5.37
CA TYR A 148 4.30 -5.48 6.43
C TYR A 148 4.67 -4.89 7.79
N ARG A 149 5.96 -4.97 8.17
CA ARG A 149 6.43 -4.45 9.45
C ARG A 149 6.17 -2.94 9.59
N LEU A 150 6.58 -2.17 8.59
CA LEU A 150 6.45 -0.71 8.62
C LEU A 150 4.98 -0.27 8.57
N TYR A 151 4.14 -1.00 7.82
CA TYR A 151 2.70 -0.76 7.76
C TYR A 151 2.02 -1.06 9.09
N THR A 152 2.39 -2.15 9.76
CA THR A 152 1.92 -2.44 11.13
C THR A 152 2.39 -1.38 12.12
N ASP A 153 3.64 -0.93 12.03
CA ASP A 153 4.18 0.09 12.93
C ASP A 153 3.46 1.45 12.75
N MET A 154 3.03 1.79 11.52
CA MET A 154 2.15 2.96 11.28
C MET A 154 0.85 2.86 12.09
N PHE A 155 0.15 1.73 12.06
CA PHE A 155 -1.09 1.57 12.84
C PHE A 155 -0.85 1.65 14.35
N ARG A 156 0.30 1.17 14.84
CA ARG A 156 0.66 1.25 16.27
C ARG A 156 0.92 2.67 16.74
N GLU A 157 1.22 3.61 15.85
CA GLU A 157 1.39 5.03 16.18
C GLU A 157 0.03 5.78 16.24
N LEU A 158 -1.09 5.14 15.91
CA LEU A 158 -2.42 5.77 16.04
C LEU A 158 -2.80 6.01 17.51
N PRO A 159 -3.39 7.17 17.84
CA PRO A 159 -3.86 7.47 19.19
C PRO A 159 -4.85 6.41 19.71
N GLY A 160 -4.66 5.92 20.94
CA GLY A 160 -5.59 5.01 21.60
C GLY A 160 -5.31 3.51 21.39
N VAL A 161 -4.31 3.14 20.57
CA VAL A 161 -3.84 1.75 20.49
C VAL A 161 -2.99 1.44 21.73
N SER A 162 -3.56 0.77 22.74
CA SER A 162 -2.75 0.21 23.83
C SER A 162 -1.96 -0.97 23.28
N VAL A 163 -0.63 -0.89 23.31
CA VAL A 163 0.25 -2.01 22.94
C VAL A 163 0.13 -3.10 24.01
N SER A 164 -0.91 -3.92 23.92
CA SER A 164 -0.99 -5.16 24.69
C SER A 164 -0.07 -6.18 24.02
N GLU A 165 0.69 -6.92 24.83
CA GLU A 165 1.80 -7.79 24.39
C GLU A 165 1.47 -8.60 23.13
N CYS A 166 2.26 -8.35 22.08
CA CYS A 166 2.00 -8.72 20.70
C CYS A 166 2.04 -10.25 20.49
N ARG A 167 0.87 -10.87 20.23
CA ARG A 167 0.74 -12.28 19.80
C ARG A 167 0.94 -12.50 18.29
N GLU A 168 1.16 -11.46 17.51
CA GLU A 168 1.11 -11.51 16.03
C GLU A 168 2.38 -12.05 15.35
N TYR A 169 3.48 -12.26 16.10
CA TYR A 169 4.69 -12.90 15.56
C TYR A 169 4.47 -14.34 15.04
N ALA A 170 3.30 -14.93 15.31
CA ALA A 170 2.95 -16.27 14.84
C ALA A 170 2.62 -16.35 13.33
N HIS A 171 2.26 -15.24 12.67
CA HIS A 171 1.84 -15.27 11.26
C HIS A 171 2.94 -14.90 10.26
N ALA A 172 4.05 -14.32 10.71
CA ALA A 172 5.21 -14.00 9.87
C ALA A 172 6.30 -15.09 9.88
N ALA A 173 6.06 -16.19 10.59
CA ALA A 173 6.96 -17.33 10.74
C ALA A 173 6.34 -18.61 10.16
N VAL A 174 5.98 -18.59 8.87
CA VAL A 174 5.89 -19.78 8.01
C VAL A 174 6.43 -19.41 6.63
#